data_AF-A0A090Q7K3-F1
#
_entry.id   AF-A0A090Q7K3-F1
#
_cell.length_a   1.000
_cell.length_b   1.000
_cell.length_c   1.000
_cell.angle_alpha   90.00
_cell.angle_beta   90.00
_cell.angle_gamma   90.00
#
_symmetry.space_group_name_H-M   'P 1'
#
loop_
_entity.id
_entity.type
_entity.pdbx_description
1 polymer ?
#
loop_
_entity_poly.entity_id
_entity_poly.type
_entity_poly.pdbx_seq_one_letter_code
_entity_poly.pdbx_strand_id
1 'polypeptide(L)'
;MAIDVALFPTLEWNASTGAQEYDVEVSSDSSFNIIVEATTTAASTYTLTTGLDEDTIYYWRVRNKNVCGDGPFSASRSFRTANIVCFNESSTVVPITISSGPPSSFDTIITVTDNVVINDIVLNIDLSHTWMSDVDIYLTSPSGTQITIIEDRCNNRNDLLATFTDDGGSTSMYFCSAYSKWNHPSSRYVLFF
;
A
#
# COMPACT_ATOMS: atom_id res chain seq x y z
N MET A 1 11.32 -0.61 22.22
CA MET A 1 10.03 -1.07 21.67
C MET A 1 9.91 -0.46 20.29
N ALA A 2 9.54 -1.25 19.27
CA ALA A 2 9.25 -0.71 17.94
C ALA A 2 7.84 -0.10 17.94
N ILE A 3 7.61 0.94 17.13
CA ILE A 3 6.31 1.59 16.93
C ILE A 3 5.96 1.53 15.44
N ASP A 4 4.70 1.80 15.11
CA ASP A 4 4.18 1.82 13.74
C ASP A 4 4.43 0.51 12.98
N VAL A 5 4.30 -0.61 13.70
CA VAL A 5 4.49 -1.95 13.15
C VAL A 5 3.24 -2.39 12.38
N ALA A 6 3.43 -2.99 11.19
CA ALA A 6 2.34 -3.51 10.37
C ALA A 6 1.49 -4.54 11.14
N LEU A 7 0.24 -4.75 10.71
CA LEU A 7 -0.69 -5.69 11.36
C LEU A 7 -0.37 -7.17 11.12
N PHE A 8 0.53 -7.44 10.16
CA PHE A 8 1.11 -8.77 9.88
C PHE A 8 2.64 -8.67 9.92
N PRO A 9 3.23 -8.42 11.09
CA PRO A 9 4.65 -8.16 11.17
C PRO A 9 5.48 -9.43 10.94
N THR A 10 6.67 -9.24 10.38
CA THR A 10 7.73 -10.27 10.37
C THR A 10 8.59 -10.10 11.61
N LEU A 11 8.58 -11.11 12.46
CA LEU A 11 9.44 -11.21 13.63
C LEU A 11 10.77 -11.85 13.24
N GLU A 12 11.87 -11.25 13.69
CA GLU A 12 13.22 -11.78 13.43
C GLU A 12 14.00 -11.89 14.73
N TRP A 13 14.73 -13.00 14.88
CA TRP A 13 15.58 -13.27 16.03
C TRP A 13 16.90 -13.90 15.62
N ASN A 14 17.87 -13.87 16.53
CA ASN A 14 19.17 -14.49 16.29
C ASN A 14 19.04 -16.01 16.39
N ALA A 15 19.56 -16.72 15.38
CA ALA A 15 19.61 -18.17 15.42
C ALA A 15 20.50 -18.66 16.57
N SER A 16 20.03 -19.67 17.29
CA SER A 16 20.77 -20.32 18.39
C SER A 16 21.49 -21.56 17.89
N THR A 17 22.75 -21.75 18.28
CA THR A 17 23.52 -22.94 17.90
C THR A 17 22.86 -24.20 18.45
N GLY A 18 22.60 -25.17 17.58
CA GLY A 18 21.95 -26.44 17.96
C GLY A 18 20.43 -26.37 18.10
N ALA A 19 19.79 -25.23 17.76
CA ALA A 19 18.36 -25.18 17.55
C ALA A 19 18.01 -25.81 16.19
N GLN A 20 16.99 -26.66 16.17
CA GLN A 20 16.41 -27.19 14.94
C GLN A 20 15.11 -26.45 14.60
N GLU A 21 14.37 -26.04 15.62
CA GLU A 21 13.12 -25.30 15.51
C GLU A 21 13.03 -24.22 16.61
N TYR A 22 12.04 -23.34 16.47
CA TYR A 22 11.68 -22.33 17.44
C TYR A 22 10.18 -22.36 17.66
N ASP A 23 9.75 -22.37 18.92
CA ASP A 23 8.39 -21.96 19.24
C ASP A 23 8.37 -20.43 19.39
N VAL A 24 7.44 -19.80 18.68
CA VAL A 24 7.20 -18.35 18.70
C VAL A 24 5.84 -18.12 19.32
N GLU A 25 5.76 -17.19 20.28
CA GLU A 25 4.51 -16.77 20.89
C GLU A 25 4.37 -15.25 20.81
N VAL A 26 3.18 -14.79 20.43
CA VAL A 26 2.75 -13.40 20.43
C VAL A 26 1.51 -13.27 21.31
N SER A 27 1.48 -12.25 22.15
CA SER A 27 0.46 -12.03 23.17
C SER A 27 0.06 -10.57 23.27
N SER A 28 -1.20 -10.32 23.61
CA SER A 28 -1.71 -8.98 23.92
C SER A 28 -1.45 -8.58 25.38
N ASP A 29 -0.88 -9.46 26.20
CA ASP A 29 -0.48 -9.15 27.58
C ASP A 29 0.99 -9.50 27.85
N SER A 30 1.63 -8.72 28.72
CA SER A 30 3.05 -8.88 29.03
C SER A 30 3.39 -10.16 29.80
N SER A 31 2.37 -10.82 30.36
CA SER A 31 2.52 -12.06 31.14
C SER A 31 2.23 -13.31 30.31
N PHE A 32 1.88 -13.16 29.02
CA PHE A 32 1.58 -14.26 28.10
C PHE A 32 0.41 -15.16 28.56
N ASN A 33 -0.63 -14.57 29.17
CA ASN A 33 -1.86 -15.26 29.53
C ASN A 33 -2.89 -15.31 28.38
N ILE A 34 -2.79 -14.39 27.43
CA ILE A 34 -3.65 -14.20 26.27
C ILE A 34 -2.76 -14.29 25.03
N ILE A 35 -2.57 -15.52 24.55
CA ILE A 35 -1.81 -15.77 23.33
C ILE A 35 -2.69 -15.44 22.12
N VAL A 36 -2.19 -14.55 21.28
CA VAL A 36 -2.83 -14.11 20.03
C VAL A 36 -2.42 -15.03 18.89
N GLU A 37 -1.13 -15.40 18.86
CA GLU A 37 -0.59 -16.32 17.88
C GLU A 37 0.55 -17.13 18.50
N ALA A 38 0.59 -18.43 18.20
CA ALA A 38 1.69 -19.30 18.56
C ALA A 38 1.98 -20.26 17.40
N THR A 39 3.26 -20.47 17.11
CA THR A 39 3.70 -21.32 16.00
C THR A 39 5.03 -22.00 16.31
N THR A 40 5.38 -23.00 15.50
CA THR A 40 6.71 -23.60 15.47
C THR A 40 7.31 -23.43 14.07
N THR A 41 8.55 -22.96 13.98
CA THR A 41 9.24 -22.75 12.70
C THR A 41 10.72 -23.13 12.79
N ALA A 42 11.28 -23.68 11.70
CA ALA A 42 12.72 -23.96 11.60
C ALA A 42 13.55 -22.71 11.26
N ALA A 43 12.92 -21.68 10.70
CA ALA A 43 13.58 -20.43 10.37
C ALA A 43 13.79 -19.55 11.60
N SER A 44 14.76 -18.63 11.57
CA SER A 44 14.93 -17.59 12.60
C SER A 44 14.12 -16.31 12.30
N THR A 45 13.04 -16.48 11.55
CA THR A 45 12.10 -15.43 11.14
C THR A 45 10.69 -16.02 11.03
N TYR A 46 9.68 -15.22 11.31
CA TYR A 46 8.27 -15.60 11.18
C TYR A 46 7.38 -14.41 10.89
N THR A 47 6.62 -14.46 9.81
CA THR A 47 5.54 -13.51 9.51
C THR A 47 4.26 -14.00 10.14
N LEU A 48 3.61 -13.15 10.93
CA LEU A 48 2.32 -13.47 11.54
C LEU A 48 1.26 -13.70 10.47
N THR A 49 0.39 -14.65 10.75
CA THR A 49 -0.76 -14.97 9.91
C THR A 49 -2.07 -14.45 10.49
N THR A 50 -2.08 -14.13 11.79
CA THR A 50 -3.21 -13.49 12.46
C THR A 50 -3.07 -11.98 12.33
N GLY A 51 -4.13 -11.32 11.85
CA GLY A 51 -4.20 -9.87 11.83
C GLY A 51 -4.26 -9.33 13.26
N LEU A 52 -3.34 -8.44 13.59
CA LEU A 52 -3.31 -7.74 14.88
C LEU A 52 -4.24 -6.52 14.86
N ASP A 53 -4.70 -6.11 16.04
CA ASP A 53 -5.45 -4.86 16.20
C ASP A 53 -4.50 -3.67 16.04
N GLU A 54 -5.00 -2.58 15.48
CA GLU A 54 -4.24 -1.34 15.32
C GLU A 54 -3.98 -0.64 16.65
N ASP A 55 -2.99 0.26 16.66
CA ASP A 55 -2.60 1.09 17.80
C ASP A 55 -2.40 0.34 19.14
N THR A 56 -2.08 -0.95 19.08
CA THR A 56 -2.09 -1.86 20.24
C THR A 56 -0.69 -2.39 20.52
N ILE A 57 -0.35 -2.51 21.81
CA ILE A 57 0.95 -3.06 22.25
C ILE A 57 0.84 -4.58 22.32
N TYR A 58 1.72 -5.26 21.60
CA TYR A 58 1.90 -6.71 21.67
C TYR A 58 3.27 -7.08 22.21
N TYR A 59 3.33 -8.27 22.80
CA TYR A 59 4.52 -8.87 23.38
C TYR A 59 4.81 -10.17 22.65
N TRP A 60 6.08 -10.45 22.41
CA TRP A 60 6.47 -11.71 21.79
C TRP A 60 7.74 -12.28 22.42
N ARG A 61 7.86 -13.59 22.35
CA ARG A 61 9.01 -14.35 22.84
C ARG A 61 9.23 -15.57 21.97
N VAL A 62 10.46 -16.07 21.99
CA VAL A 62 10.85 -17.28 21.26
C VAL A 62 11.60 -18.22 22.18
N ARG A 63 11.46 -19.53 21.97
CA ARG A 63 12.33 -20.54 22.58
C ARG A 63 12.85 -21.49 21.52
N ASN A 64 14.10 -21.89 21.66
CA ASN A 64 14.73 -22.87 20.79
C ASN A 64 14.28 -24.29 21.14
N LYS A 65 14.23 -25.16 20.13
CA LYS A 65 13.86 -26.58 20.25
C LYS A 65 14.81 -27.45 19.45
N ASN A 66 15.11 -28.62 19.99
CA ASN A 66 15.86 -29.67 19.29
C ASN A 66 15.47 -31.04 19.84
N VAL A 67 16.11 -32.09 19.32
CA VAL A 67 15.89 -33.49 19.77
C VAL A 67 16.14 -33.72 21.26
N CYS A 68 16.90 -32.86 21.95
CA CYS A 68 17.15 -32.96 23.38
C CYS A 68 16.06 -32.29 24.22
N GLY A 69 15.16 -31.51 23.61
CA GLY A 69 14.04 -30.84 24.25
C GLY A 69 13.97 -29.35 23.95
N ASP A 70 13.13 -28.67 24.73
CA ASP A 70 12.85 -27.24 24.61
C ASP A 70 13.77 -26.43 25.53
N GLY A 71 14.33 -25.35 25.01
CA GLY A 71 15.03 -24.35 25.80
C GLY A 71 14.08 -23.41 26.54
N PRO A 72 14.61 -22.54 27.44
CA PRO A 72 13.82 -21.50 28.06
C PRO A 72 13.36 -20.47 27.02
N PHE A 73 12.22 -19.82 27.29
CA PHE A 73 11.82 -18.64 26.51
C PHE A 73 12.83 -17.51 26.66
N SER A 74 13.01 -16.77 25.56
CA SER A 74 13.75 -15.52 25.53
C SER A 74 13.13 -14.48 26.46
N ALA A 75 13.88 -13.43 26.77
CA ALA A 75 13.29 -12.20 27.28
C ALA A 75 12.19 -11.73 26.31
N SER A 76 11.09 -11.22 26.87
CA SER A 76 10.00 -10.71 26.06
C SER A 76 10.43 -9.44 25.35
N ARG A 77 10.01 -9.34 24.09
CA ARG A 77 10.13 -8.15 23.26
C ARG A 77 8.74 -7.59 23.03
N SER A 78 8.65 -6.31 22.69
CA SER A 78 7.36 -5.67 22.44
C SER A 78 7.42 -4.68 21.30
N PHE A 79 6.26 -4.49 20.67
CA PHE A 79 6.02 -3.51 19.63
C PHE A 79 4.60 -2.96 19.76
N ARG A 80 4.36 -1.77 19.19
CA ARG A 80 3.03 -1.19 19.00
C ARG A 80 2.68 -1.23 17.52
N THR A 81 1.49 -1.75 17.20
CA THR A 81 0.98 -1.73 15.83
C THR A 81 0.67 -0.31 15.38
N ALA A 82 0.75 -0.06 14.07
CA ALA A 82 0.39 1.22 13.48
C ALA A 82 -1.10 1.53 13.72
N ASN A 83 -1.42 2.81 13.81
CA ASN A 83 -2.80 3.28 13.67
C ASN A 83 -3.10 3.45 12.18
N ILE A 84 -4.06 2.70 11.65
CA ILE A 84 -4.39 2.74 10.23
C ILE A 84 -5.56 3.70 10.02
N VAL A 85 -5.28 4.80 9.32
CA VAL A 85 -6.29 5.81 8.98
C VAL A 85 -6.46 5.83 7.47
N CYS A 86 -7.70 5.74 7.00
CA CYS A 86 -8.03 5.92 5.60
C CYS A 86 -8.40 7.38 5.35
N PHE A 87 -7.70 8.02 4.42
CA PHE A 87 -7.99 9.38 3.97
C PHE A 87 -8.63 9.33 2.57
N ASN A 88 -9.70 10.09 2.37
CA ASN A 88 -10.31 10.28 1.06
C ASN A 88 -10.07 11.72 0.64
N GLU A 89 -8.96 11.96 -0.04
CA GLU A 89 -8.59 13.29 -0.51
C GLU A 89 -8.93 13.46 -1.99
N SER A 90 -9.21 14.70 -2.36
CA SER A 90 -9.48 15.08 -3.75
C SER A 90 -8.84 16.44 -4.01
N SER A 91 -8.41 16.64 -5.24
CA SER A 91 -7.87 17.95 -5.62
C SER A 91 -8.95 19.02 -5.53
N THR A 92 -8.59 20.21 -5.06
CA THR A 92 -9.52 21.33 -4.96
C THR A 92 -9.74 22.04 -6.30
N VAL A 93 -8.91 21.73 -7.31
CA VAL A 93 -8.95 22.37 -8.63
C VAL A 93 -9.65 21.52 -9.70
N VAL A 94 -10.11 20.32 -9.35
CA VAL A 94 -10.92 19.49 -10.27
C VAL A 94 -12.42 19.80 -10.13
N PRO A 95 -13.21 19.72 -11.21
CA PRO A 95 -12.80 19.36 -12.58
C PRO A 95 -12.00 20.46 -13.28
N ILE A 96 -10.93 20.06 -13.96
CA ILE A 96 -10.13 20.93 -14.84
C ILE A 96 -10.48 20.63 -16.30
N THR A 97 -10.57 21.67 -17.13
CA THR A 97 -10.74 21.48 -18.58
C THR A 97 -9.37 21.36 -19.22
N ILE A 98 -9.07 20.20 -19.80
CA ILE A 98 -7.90 20.00 -20.66
C ILE A 98 -8.27 20.39 -22.10
N SER A 99 -7.42 21.16 -22.78
CA SER A 99 -7.71 21.75 -24.10
C SER A 99 -6.65 21.42 -25.13
N SER A 100 -7.02 21.22 -26.39
CA SER A 100 -6.14 20.83 -27.51
C SER A 100 -5.15 21.88 -28.02
N GLY A 101 -4.90 22.91 -27.22
CA GLY A 101 -3.90 23.93 -27.47
C GLY A 101 -3.07 24.17 -26.21
N PRO A 102 -2.00 24.99 -26.29
CA PRO A 102 -1.19 25.29 -25.13
C PRO A 102 -2.03 25.84 -23.97
N PRO A 103 -1.78 25.39 -22.71
CA PRO A 103 -0.74 24.45 -22.30
C PRO A 103 -1.09 22.99 -22.60
N SER A 104 -0.07 22.20 -22.94
CA SER A 104 -0.17 20.75 -23.19
C SER A 104 0.12 19.92 -21.94
N SER A 105 -0.02 20.53 -20.75
CA SER A 105 0.19 19.88 -19.46
C SER A 105 -0.66 20.59 -18.42
N PHE A 106 -1.27 19.83 -17.53
CA PHE A 106 -2.22 20.31 -16.54
C PHE A 106 -1.96 19.61 -15.22
N ASP A 107 -1.79 20.36 -14.15
CA ASP A 107 -1.39 19.79 -12.86
C ASP A 107 -2.53 19.88 -11.86
N THR A 108 -2.69 18.84 -11.05
CA THR A 108 -3.66 18.82 -9.95
C THR A 108 -3.01 18.28 -8.69
N ILE A 109 -2.97 19.07 -7.63
CA ILE A 109 -2.37 18.65 -6.37
C ILE A 109 -3.44 18.06 -5.46
N ILE A 110 -3.14 16.91 -4.85
CA ILE A 110 -3.88 16.36 -3.72
C ILE A 110 -3.06 16.67 -2.46
N THR A 111 -3.61 17.47 -1.55
CA THR A 111 -2.90 17.87 -0.33
C THR A 111 -3.27 16.94 0.81
N VAL A 112 -2.30 16.17 1.29
CA VAL A 112 -2.39 15.40 2.54
C VAL A 112 -1.65 16.19 3.62
N THR A 113 -2.37 16.63 4.66
CA THR A 113 -1.79 17.47 5.72
C THR A 113 -1.18 16.68 6.87
N ASP A 114 -1.56 15.40 7.00
CA ASP A 114 -1.08 14.53 8.07
C ASP A 114 0.28 13.92 7.72
N ASN A 115 1.18 13.88 8.70
CA ASN A 115 2.49 13.25 8.57
C ASN A 115 2.38 11.75 8.88
N VAL A 116 1.83 11.01 7.91
CA VAL A 116 1.60 9.55 8.00
C VAL A 116 2.45 8.79 7.00
N VAL A 117 2.74 7.52 7.29
CA VAL A 117 3.30 6.59 6.31
C VAL A 117 2.15 6.07 5.45
N ILE A 118 2.31 6.13 4.13
CA ILE A 118 1.31 5.62 3.18
C ILE A 118 1.56 4.12 2.98
N ASN A 119 0.57 3.30 3.35
CA ASN A 119 0.65 1.84 3.22
C ASN A 119 -0.11 1.29 2.00
N ASP A 120 -1.15 1.99 1.56
CA ASP A 120 -1.99 1.63 0.42
C ASP A 120 -2.44 2.94 -0.27
N ILE A 121 -2.50 2.93 -1.60
CA ILE A 121 -3.01 4.03 -2.42
C ILE A 121 -4.09 3.50 -3.34
N VAL A 122 -5.28 4.09 -3.21
CA VAL A 122 -6.39 3.91 -4.15
C VAL A 122 -6.60 5.22 -4.92
N LEU A 123 -6.20 5.23 -6.19
CA LEU A 123 -6.34 6.39 -7.07
C LEU A 123 -7.58 6.24 -7.96
N ASN A 124 -8.53 7.17 -7.84
CA ASN A 124 -9.71 7.23 -8.69
C ASN A 124 -9.56 8.33 -9.74
N ILE A 125 -9.71 7.99 -11.01
CA ILE A 125 -9.64 8.91 -12.15
C ILE A 125 -10.96 8.85 -12.91
N ASP A 126 -11.61 10.00 -13.02
CA ASP A 126 -12.73 10.28 -13.90
C ASP A 126 -12.31 11.39 -14.87
N LEU A 127 -12.09 11.01 -16.12
CA LEU A 127 -11.60 11.90 -17.18
C LEU A 127 -12.53 11.77 -18.40
N SER A 128 -13.06 12.90 -18.84
CA SER A 128 -13.71 12.99 -20.14
C SER A 128 -12.70 13.49 -21.19
N HIS A 129 -12.44 12.68 -22.22
CA HIS A 129 -11.55 13.07 -23.32
C HIS A 129 -11.97 12.41 -24.64
N THR A 130 -11.85 13.16 -25.73
CA THR A 130 -12.31 12.69 -27.04
C THR A 130 -11.40 11.67 -27.68
N TRP A 131 -10.16 11.49 -27.20
CA TRP A 131 -9.19 10.49 -27.67
C TRP A 131 -8.25 10.09 -26.55
N MET A 132 -8.29 8.86 -26.05
CA MET A 132 -7.46 8.51 -24.90
C MET A 132 -5.98 8.26 -25.23
N SER A 133 -5.65 7.97 -26.49
CA SER A 133 -4.26 7.74 -26.93
C SER A 133 -3.39 8.99 -26.98
N ASP A 134 -3.92 10.19 -26.70
CA ASP A 134 -3.13 11.42 -26.59
C ASP A 134 -2.97 11.90 -25.14
N VAL A 135 -3.56 11.16 -24.20
CA VAL A 135 -3.51 11.47 -22.77
C VAL A 135 -2.49 10.57 -22.09
N ASP A 136 -1.49 11.20 -21.48
CA ASP A 136 -0.57 10.56 -20.56
C ASP A 136 -0.85 11.05 -19.13
N ILE A 137 -0.98 10.11 -18.20
CA ILE A 137 -1.25 10.41 -16.79
C ILE A 137 -0.10 9.86 -15.97
N TYR A 138 0.53 10.73 -15.19
CA TYR A 138 1.64 10.38 -14.31
C TYR A 138 1.28 10.72 -12.89
N LEU A 139 1.61 9.87 -11.91
CA LEU A 139 1.53 10.19 -10.48
C LEU A 139 2.91 10.57 -9.98
N THR A 140 3.05 11.74 -9.35
CA THR A 140 4.33 12.22 -8.79
C THR A 140 4.22 12.28 -7.26
N SER A 141 5.21 11.72 -6.56
CA SER A 141 5.30 11.80 -5.11
C SER A 141 5.83 13.18 -4.65
N PRO A 142 5.63 13.57 -3.39
CA PRO A 142 6.21 14.79 -2.84
C PRO A 142 7.75 14.85 -2.92
N SER A 143 8.43 13.71 -3.03
CA SER A 143 9.88 13.62 -3.22
C SER A 143 10.31 13.72 -4.70
N GLY A 144 9.38 13.90 -5.63
CA GLY A 144 9.61 14.01 -7.07
C GLY A 144 9.71 12.67 -7.81
N THR A 145 9.39 11.55 -7.17
CA THR A 145 9.34 10.25 -7.86
C THR A 145 8.09 10.20 -8.71
N GLN A 146 8.24 10.00 -10.02
CA GLN A 146 7.12 9.93 -10.95
C GLN A 146 6.91 8.50 -11.45
N ILE A 147 5.65 8.07 -11.50
CA ILE A 147 5.22 6.82 -12.13
C ILE A 147 4.19 7.10 -13.21
N THR A 148 4.21 6.30 -14.27
CA THR A 148 3.19 6.34 -15.33
C THR A 148 1.97 5.55 -14.88
N ILE A 149 0.81 6.19 -14.84
CA ILE A 149 -0.49 5.54 -14.60
C ILE A 149 -1.07 5.05 -15.94
N ILE A 150 -1.09 5.93 -16.93
CA ILE A 150 -1.49 5.63 -18.31
C ILE A 150 -0.53 6.33 -19.26
N GLU A 151 -0.12 5.64 -20.31
CA GLU A 151 0.63 6.19 -21.44
C GLU A 151 0.16 5.51 -22.72
N ASP A 152 -0.24 6.31 -23.71
CA ASP A 152 -0.70 5.86 -25.03
C ASP A 152 -1.75 4.72 -24.97
N ARG A 153 -2.60 4.67 -23.94
CA ARG A 153 -3.59 3.59 -23.78
C ARG A 153 -4.91 3.93 -24.46
N CYS A 154 -5.75 2.89 -24.57
CA CYS A 154 -7.14 3.00 -25.04
C CYS A 154 -7.35 3.41 -26.51
N ASN A 155 -6.31 3.52 -27.34
CA ASN A 155 -6.42 3.78 -28.78
C ASN A 155 -7.38 4.96 -29.07
N ASN A 156 -8.31 4.77 -30.01
CA ASN A 156 -9.30 5.76 -30.43
C ASN A 156 -10.56 5.80 -29.54
N ARG A 157 -10.51 5.23 -28.33
CA ARG A 157 -11.63 5.28 -27.38
C ARG A 157 -11.64 6.58 -26.61
N ASN A 158 -12.79 6.88 -26.04
CA ASN A 158 -13.05 8.11 -25.32
C ASN A 158 -13.19 7.82 -23.84
N ASP A 159 -12.88 8.84 -23.06
CA ASP A 159 -13.07 8.90 -21.61
C ASP A 159 -12.30 7.81 -20.84
N LEU A 160 -12.14 8.03 -19.55
CA LEU A 160 -11.51 7.10 -18.63
C LEU A 160 -12.21 7.20 -17.29
N LEU A 161 -12.79 6.08 -16.86
CA LEU A 161 -13.25 5.88 -15.50
C LEU A 161 -12.52 4.67 -14.94
N ALA A 162 -11.51 4.93 -14.12
CA ALA A 162 -10.63 3.89 -13.62
C ALA A 162 -10.24 4.15 -12.16
N THR A 163 -10.21 3.07 -11.40
CA THR A 163 -9.55 3.01 -10.11
C THR A 163 -8.21 2.31 -10.32
N PHE A 164 -7.15 2.74 -9.65
CA PHE A 164 -5.84 2.10 -9.61
C PHE A 164 -5.47 1.83 -8.16
N THR A 165 -4.95 0.65 -7.88
CA THR A 165 -4.52 0.22 -6.55
C THR A 165 -3.07 -0.25 -6.61
N ASP A 166 -2.28 0.00 -5.57
CA ASP A 166 -0.87 -0.38 -5.53
C ASP A 166 -0.64 -1.89 -5.25
N ASP A 167 -1.63 -2.60 -4.70
CA ASP A 167 -1.58 -4.06 -4.44
C ASP A 167 -1.82 -4.93 -5.70
N GLY A 168 -2.08 -4.32 -6.87
CA GLY A 168 -2.40 -5.06 -8.11
C GLY A 168 -3.68 -5.91 -8.03
N GLY A 169 -4.49 -5.72 -6.99
CA GLY A 169 -5.80 -6.35 -6.81
C GLY A 169 -6.76 -6.02 -7.95
N SER A 170 -7.64 -6.98 -8.26
CA SER A 170 -8.56 -6.91 -9.41
C SER A 170 -9.42 -5.64 -9.34
N THR A 171 -9.07 -4.67 -10.17
CA THR A 171 -9.71 -3.37 -10.25
C THR A 171 -10.97 -3.46 -11.11
N SER A 172 -12.05 -2.80 -10.69
CA SER A 172 -13.19 -2.57 -11.58
C SER A 172 -12.77 -1.49 -12.57
N MET A 173 -12.33 -1.94 -13.73
CA MET A 173 -11.73 -1.08 -14.73
C MET A 173 -12.66 -1.00 -15.93
N TYR A 174 -13.48 0.06 -15.97
CA TYR A 174 -14.24 0.40 -17.17
C TYR A 174 -13.35 1.19 -18.10
N PHE A 175 -12.45 0.47 -18.78
CA PHE A 175 -11.64 1.09 -19.82
C PHE A 175 -12.54 1.66 -20.91
N CYS A 176 -12.49 2.98 -21.03
CA CYS A 176 -12.64 3.71 -22.27
C CYS A 176 -13.91 3.30 -23.03
N SER A 177 -15.01 3.95 -22.62
CA SER A 177 -16.33 3.69 -23.17
C SER A 177 -16.42 4.23 -24.61
N ALA A 178 -17.10 3.51 -25.49
CA ALA A 178 -17.33 3.99 -26.85
C ALA A 178 -18.48 5.00 -26.83
N TYR A 179 -18.19 6.29 -26.70
CA TYR A 179 -19.19 7.33 -26.90
C TYR A 179 -18.72 8.35 -27.94
N SER A 180 -19.35 8.36 -29.12
CA SER A 180 -18.93 9.20 -30.25
C SER A 180 -19.38 10.65 -30.08
N LYS A 181 -18.42 11.57 -29.95
CA LYS A 181 -18.58 12.96 -30.41
C LYS A 181 -17.30 13.44 -31.11
N TRP A 182 -17.44 13.72 -32.40
CA TRP A 182 -16.41 14.29 -33.28
C TRP A 182 -16.04 15.73 -32.86
N ASN A 183 -14.77 16.05 -32.60
CA ASN A 183 -13.84 16.70 -33.57
C ASN A 183 -12.43 16.98 -32.97
N HIS A 184 -11.40 16.66 -33.76
CA HIS A 184 -9.93 16.84 -33.60
C HIS A 184 -9.47 18.27 -33.23
N PRO A 185 -8.28 18.52 -32.59
CA PRO A 185 -6.93 18.04 -32.93
C PRO A 185 -6.08 17.50 -31.75
N SER A 186 -5.01 16.76 -32.11
CA SER A 186 -4.08 16.07 -31.22
C SER A 186 -3.34 17.00 -30.25
N SER A 187 -3.27 16.63 -28.98
CA SER A 187 -2.37 17.26 -28.00
C SER A 187 -1.92 16.22 -27.00
N ARG A 188 -0.62 16.17 -26.73
CA ARG A 188 -0.06 15.36 -25.65
C ARG A 188 -0.38 16.06 -24.35
N TYR A 189 -0.97 15.38 -23.38
CA TYR A 189 -1.21 15.95 -22.05
C TYR A 189 -0.39 15.21 -21.03
N VAL A 190 0.33 15.97 -20.21
CA VAL A 190 1.03 15.46 -19.03
C VAL A 190 0.26 15.96 -17.82
N LEU A 191 -0.35 15.05 -17.06
CA LEU A 191 -0.85 15.36 -15.72
C LEU A 191 0.28 15.13 -14.71
N PHE A 192 0.69 16.18 -14.00
CA PHE A 192 1.52 16.05 -12.80
C PHE A 192 0.62 16.18 -11.54
N PHE A 193 0.95 15.41 -10.51
CA PHE A 193 0.38 15.55 -9.17
C PHE A 193 1.37 16.19 -8.21
#